data_AF-A0A2P4SRS8-F1
#
_entry.id   AF-A0A2P4SRS8-F1
#
_cell.length_a   1.000
_cell.length_b   1.000
_cell.length_c   1.000
_cell.angle_alpha   90.00
_cell.angle_beta   90.00
_cell.angle_gamma   90.00
#
_symmetry.space_group_name_H-M   'P 1'
#
loop_
_entity.id
_entity.type
_entity.pdbx_description
1 polymer ?
#
loop_
_entity_poly.entity_id
_entity_poly.type
_entity_poly.pdbx_seq_one_letter_code
_entity_poly.pdbx_strand_id
1 'polypeptide(L)'
;GYDFGYLIKILTNSNLPEEELDFFEILRLFFPVIYDVKYLMKSCKNLKLSRLLRILLVFVKGSEKPSTEMLKAVNKCFHFQGGLQEVAEQLELERIGPQHQAGSDSLLTGMAFFKMREVGARVFVLSP
;
A
#
# COMPACT_ATOMS: atom_id res chain seq x y z
N GLY A 1 3.08 -8.41 9.76
CA GLY A 1 4.26 -8.40 8.88
C GLY A 1 5.41 -8.94 9.69
N TYR A 2 5.91 -10.11 9.30
CA TYR A 2 7.10 -10.71 9.93
C TYR A 2 8.39 -10.20 9.26
N ASP A 3 8.29 -9.71 8.01
CA ASP A 3 9.41 -9.29 7.17
C ASP A 3 10.25 -8.19 7.82
N PHE A 4 9.59 -7.15 8.35
CA PHE A 4 10.29 -6.08 9.07
C PHE A 4 10.95 -6.56 10.36
N GLY A 5 10.41 -7.59 11.02
CA GLY A 5 11.08 -8.22 12.16
C GLY A 5 12.42 -8.84 11.77
N TYR A 6 12.44 -9.62 10.68
CA TYR A 6 13.69 -10.19 10.14
C TYR A 6 14.66 -9.10 9.67
N LEU A 7 14.17 -8.06 8.99
CA LEU A 7 15.02 -6.94 8.55
C LEU A 7 15.65 -6.21 9.73
N ILE A 8 14.88 -5.87 10.76
CA ILE A 8 15.44 -5.22 11.96
C ILE A 8 16.42 -6.14 12.69
N LYS A 9 16.13 -7.45 12.78
CA LYS A 9 17.06 -8.42 13.37
C LYS A 9 18.41 -8.43 12.64
N ILE A 10 18.40 -8.40 11.30
CA ILE A 10 19.61 -8.37 10.47
C ILE A 10 20.34 -7.03 10.58
N LEU A 11 19.61 -5.90 10.47
CA LEU A 11 20.20 -4.56 10.47
C LEU A 11 20.82 -4.18 11.82
N THR A 12 20.22 -4.63 12.92
CA THR A 12 20.70 -4.33 14.28
C THR A 12 21.68 -5.38 14.81
N ASN A 13 21.69 -6.58 14.21
CA ASN A 13 22.42 -7.75 14.70
C ASN A 13 22.24 -8.00 16.22
N SER A 14 21.06 -7.65 16.75
CA SER A 14 20.74 -7.66 18.18
C SER A 14 19.42 -8.40 18.42
N ASN A 15 19.05 -8.71 19.66
CA ASN A 15 17.71 -9.24 19.91
C ASN A 15 16.64 -8.21 19.53
N LEU A 16 15.49 -8.70 19.06
CA LEU A 16 14.37 -7.80 18.81
C LEU A 16 13.93 -7.20 20.15
N PRO A 17 13.47 -5.93 20.16
CA PRO A 17 12.92 -5.33 21.36
C PRO A 17 11.77 -6.16 21.93
N GLU A 18 11.67 -6.20 23.26
CA GLU A 18 10.57 -6.90 23.95
C GLU A 18 9.24 -6.12 23.80
N GLU A 19 9.34 -4.79 23.72
CA GLU A 19 8.19 -3.90 23.59
C GLU A 19 7.94 -3.46 22.13
N GLU A 20 6.66 -3.41 21.75
CA GLU A 20 6.23 -3.03 20.41
C GLU A 20 6.59 -1.57 20.06
N LEU A 21 6.54 -0.68 21.06
CA LEU A 21 6.90 0.74 20.89
C LEU A 21 8.36 0.90 20.47
N ASP A 22 9.27 0.25 21.18
CA ASP A 22 10.71 0.28 20.91
C ASP A 22 11.01 -0.31 19.53
N PHE A 23 10.31 -1.38 19.15
CA PHE A 23 10.40 -1.93 17.79
C PHE A 23 10.03 -0.89 16.74
N PHE A 24 8.93 -0.15 16.93
CA PHE A 24 8.50 0.87 15.97
C PHE A 24 9.40 2.11 15.94
N GLU A 25 10.04 2.48 17.04
CA GLU A 25 11.04 3.54 17.05
C GLU A 25 12.22 3.16 16.17
N ILE A 26 12.80 1.98 16.38
CA ILE A 26 13.90 1.46 15.54
C ILE A 26 13.45 1.31 14.09
N LEU A 27 12.25 0.77 13.86
CA LEU A 27 11.70 0.61 12.52
C LEU A 27 11.64 1.93 11.76
N ARG A 28 11.20 3.01 12.41
CA ARG A 28 11.10 4.35 11.81
C ARG A 28 12.46 5.02 11.61
N LEU A 29 13.50 4.63 12.35
CA LEU A 29 14.86 5.09 12.10
C LEU A 29 15.40 4.55 10.77
N PHE A 30 15.20 3.26 10.49
CA PHE A 30 15.66 2.63 9.25
C PHE A 30 14.72 2.88 8.06
N PHE A 31 13.41 2.88 8.31
CA PHE A 31 12.37 3.00 7.28
C PHE A 31 11.39 4.11 7.69
N PRO A 32 11.75 5.38 7.45
CA PRO A 32 10.93 6.52 7.87
C PRO A 32 9.59 6.62 7.12
N VAL A 33 9.51 6.00 5.94
CA VAL A 33 8.29 5.95 5.13
C VAL A 33 8.03 4.50 4.73
N ILE A 34 6.90 3.94 5.19
CA ILE A 34 6.48 2.57 4.90
C ILE A 34 5.07 2.60 4.31
N TYR A 35 4.88 1.86 3.23
CA TYR A 35 3.57 1.60 2.64
C TYR A 35 3.27 0.11 2.73
N ASP A 36 2.23 -0.25 3.47
CA ASP A 36 1.71 -1.62 3.46
C ASP A 36 0.75 -1.76 2.26
N VAL A 37 1.24 -2.38 1.19
CA VAL A 37 0.48 -2.58 -0.06
C VAL A 37 -0.79 -3.40 0.19
N LYS A 38 -0.74 -4.39 1.08
CA LYS A 38 -1.92 -5.19 1.47
C LYS A 38 -2.96 -4.34 2.20
N TYR A 39 -2.51 -3.40 3.04
CA TYR A 39 -3.41 -2.43 3.67
C TYR A 39 -4.02 -1.46 2.65
N LEU A 40 -3.22 -0.97 1.70
CA LEU A 40 -3.68 -0.11 0.61
C LEU A 40 -4.73 -0.82 -0.26
N MET A 41 -4.53 -2.11 -0.53
CA MET A 41 -5.44 -2.96 -1.30
C MET A 41 -6.77 -3.25 -0.57
N LYS A 42 -6.74 -3.46 0.75
CA LYS A 42 -7.93 -3.85 1.54
C LYS A 42 -8.84 -2.67 1.89
N SER A 43 -8.36 -1.44 1.74
CA SER A 43 -9.00 -0.23 2.26
C SER A 43 -10.21 0.24 1.43
N CYS A 44 -11.30 -0.54 1.41
CA CYS A 44 -12.60 -0.15 0.84
C CYS A 44 -13.81 -0.83 1.51
N LYS A 45 -13.73 -1.23 2.80
CA LYS A 45 -14.86 -1.89 3.49
C LYS A 45 -15.52 -1.08 4.62
N ASN A 46 -14.93 -0.01 5.16
CA ASN A 46 -15.55 0.78 6.25
C ASN A 46 -14.90 2.16 6.53
N LEU A 47 -14.39 2.85 5.51
CA LEU A 47 -13.69 4.12 5.74
C LEU A 47 -14.67 5.30 5.77
N LYS A 48 -14.87 5.87 6.97
CA LYS A 48 -15.36 7.24 7.10
C LYS A 48 -14.48 8.13 6.22
N LEU A 49 -15.15 8.81 5.29
CA LEU A 49 -14.61 9.70 4.25
C LEU A 49 -13.47 10.61 4.74
N SER A 50 -13.50 11.00 6.02
CA SER A 50 -12.54 11.90 6.67
C SER A 50 -11.09 11.40 6.77
N ARG A 51 -10.84 10.10 6.80
CA ARG A 51 -9.45 9.55 6.91
C ARG A 51 -8.83 9.26 5.54
N LEU A 52 -9.65 8.83 4.57
CA LEU A 52 -9.27 8.74 3.17
C LEU A 52 -8.90 10.11 2.59
N LEU A 53 -9.68 11.15 2.92
CA LEU A 53 -9.35 12.52 2.57
C LEU A 53 -7.96 12.92 3.07
N ARG A 54 -7.49 12.50 4.25
CA ARG A 54 -6.12 12.84 4.70
C ARG A 54 -5.01 12.13 3.93
N ILE A 55 -5.21 10.88 3.51
CA ILE A 55 -4.22 10.16 2.68
C ILE A 55 -4.23 10.68 1.24
N LEU A 56 -5.40 11.06 0.72
CA LEU A 56 -5.56 11.68 -0.60
C LEU A 56 -5.08 13.14 -0.63
N LEU A 57 -5.30 13.91 0.45
CA LEU A 57 -4.96 15.33 0.58
C LEU A 57 -3.46 15.61 0.64
N VAL A 58 -2.60 14.62 0.92
CA VAL A 58 -1.15 14.81 0.78
C VAL A 58 -0.76 15.10 -0.68
N PHE A 59 -1.57 14.67 -1.66
CA PHE A 59 -1.37 14.97 -3.08
C PHE A 59 -2.16 16.18 -3.59
N VAL A 60 -3.19 16.63 -2.87
CA VAL A 60 -4.08 17.70 -3.33
C VAL A 60 -3.71 19.02 -2.63
N LYS A 61 -2.70 19.71 -3.16
CA LYS A 61 -2.68 21.18 -3.07
C LYS A 61 -3.80 21.70 -3.98
N GLY A 62 -5.01 21.84 -3.44
CA GLY A 62 -6.16 22.33 -4.20
C GLY A 62 -7.44 22.15 -3.43
N SER A 63 -7.94 23.23 -2.86
CA SER A 63 -9.13 23.29 -2.02
C SER A 63 -10.42 23.01 -2.79
N GLU A 64 -10.75 21.73 -3.02
CA GLU A 64 -12.11 21.30 -3.41
C GLU A 64 -12.40 19.87 -2.89
N LYS A 65 -13.64 19.64 -2.42
CA LYS A 65 -14.08 18.34 -1.89
C LYS A 65 -14.39 17.39 -3.06
N PRO A 66 -13.95 16.11 -3.03
CA PRO A 66 -14.20 15.18 -4.12
C PRO A 66 -15.70 14.88 -4.30
N SER A 67 -16.17 14.83 -5.55
CA SER A 67 -17.57 14.54 -5.92
C SER A 67 -18.00 13.11 -5.61
N THR A 68 -19.31 12.85 -5.57
CA THR A 68 -19.88 11.51 -5.32
C THR A 68 -19.45 10.51 -6.39
N GLU A 69 -19.34 10.92 -7.66
CA GLU A 69 -18.82 10.09 -8.76
C GLU A 69 -17.33 9.77 -8.57
N MET A 70 -16.53 10.77 -8.17
CA MET A 70 -15.11 10.59 -7.89
C MET A 70 -14.90 9.63 -6.71
N LEU A 71 -15.72 9.73 -5.66
CA LEU A 71 -15.72 8.79 -4.54
C LEU A 71 -16.12 7.37 -4.95
N LYS A 72 -17.09 7.22 -5.87
CA LYS A 72 -17.46 5.92 -6.44
C LYS A 72 -16.35 5.35 -7.34
N ALA A 73 -15.68 6.17 -8.15
CA ALA A 73 -14.56 5.78 -8.99
C ALA A 73 -13.34 5.36 -8.14
N VAL A 74 -13.01 6.14 -7.11
CA VAL A 74 -11.97 5.80 -6.13
C VAL A 74 -12.30 4.48 -5.42
N ASN A 75 -13.53 4.29 -4.93
CA ASN A 75 -13.93 3.03 -4.30
C ASN A 75 -13.83 1.83 -5.26
N LYS A 76 -14.13 2.04 -6.55
CA LYS A 76 -14.01 1.00 -7.60
C LYS A 76 -12.53 0.68 -7.91
N CYS A 77 -11.63 1.66 -7.84
CA CYS A 77 -10.20 1.48 -8.09
C CYS A 77 -9.42 0.83 -6.94
N PHE A 78 -9.97 0.74 -5.73
CA PHE A 78 -9.26 0.22 -4.56
C PHE A 78 -9.96 -0.95 -3.87
N HIS A 79 -10.93 -1.59 -4.52
CA HIS A 79 -11.56 -2.80 -3.97
C HIS A 79 -10.80 -4.08 -4.36
N PHE A 80 -9.49 -4.12 -4.12
CA PHE A 80 -8.68 -5.30 -4.38
C PHE A 80 -8.87 -6.32 -3.26
N GLN A 81 -9.49 -7.45 -3.58
CA GLN A 81 -9.69 -8.55 -2.64
C GLN A 81 -8.77 -9.72 -2.97
N GLY A 82 -8.35 -10.46 -1.94
CA GLY A 82 -7.52 -11.66 -2.08
C GLY A 82 -6.10 -11.48 -1.55
N GLY A 83 -5.25 -12.46 -1.85
CA GLY A 83 -3.81 -12.41 -1.64
C GLY A 83 -3.10 -11.61 -2.73
N LEU A 84 -1.77 -11.59 -2.68
CA LEU A 84 -0.96 -10.81 -3.63
C LEU A 84 -1.16 -11.28 -5.09
N GLN A 85 -1.34 -12.59 -5.29
CA GLN A 85 -1.52 -13.17 -6.62
C GLN A 85 -2.85 -12.76 -7.26
N GLU A 86 -3.95 -12.86 -6.51
CA GLU A 86 -5.28 -12.48 -7.02
C GLU A 86 -5.36 -10.99 -7.35
N VAL A 87 -4.63 -10.16 -6.61
CA VAL A 87 -4.56 -8.73 -6.89
C VAL A 87 -3.68 -8.42 -8.09
N ALA A 88 -2.58 -9.16 -8.28
CA ALA A 88 -1.78 -9.04 -9.51
C ALA A 88 -2.62 -9.38 -10.74
N GLU A 89 -3.45 -10.43 -10.68
CA GLU A 89 -4.37 -10.80 -11.76
C GLU A 89 -5.40 -9.70 -12.05
N GLN A 90 -6.00 -9.11 -11.01
CA GLN A 90 -6.92 -7.97 -11.15
C GLN A 90 -6.26 -6.71 -11.73
N LEU A 91 -4.95 -6.57 -11.56
CA LEU A 91 -4.13 -5.48 -12.07
C LEU A 91 -3.50 -5.78 -13.44
N GLU A 92 -3.80 -6.95 -14.01
CA GLU A 92 -3.22 -7.46 -15.26
C GLU A 92 -1.67 -7.49 -15.21
N LEU A 93 -1.12 -7.89 -14.07
CA LEU A 93 0.32 -8.01 -13.85
C LEU A 93 0.77 -9.46 -13.99
N GLU A 94 1.82 -9.66 -14.79
CA GLU A 94 2.49 -10.95 -14.92
C GLU A 94 3.53 -11.14 -13.81
N ARG A 95 3.51 -12.31 -13.18
CA ARG A 95 4.50 -12.69 -12.17
C ARG A 95 5.80 -13.16 -12.83
N ILE A 96 6.93 -12.70 -12.29
CA ILE A 96 8.26 -13.19 -12.67
C ILE A 96 8.83 -14.03 -11.52
N GLY A 97 9.08 -15.32 -11.79
CA GLY A 97 9.61 -16.27 -10.81
C GLY A 97 8.51 -17.02 -10.02
N PRO A 98 8.88 -18.03 -9.21
CA PRO A 98 7.92 -18.89 -8.52
C PRO A 98 7.16 -18.13 -7.42
N GLN A 99 5.89 -18.48 -7.22
CA GLN A 99 5.09 -17.99 -6.10
C GLN A 99 5.68 -18.50 -4.77
N HIS A 100 5.54 -17.73 -3.69
CA HIS A 100 6.07 -18.06 -2.36
C HIS A 100 7.60 -18.03 -2.26
N GLN A 101 8.27 -17.36 -3.19
CA GLN A 101 9.69 -17.02 -3.09
C GLN A 101 9.82 -15.52 -2.85
N ALA A 102 10.56 -15.14 -1.80
CA ALA A 102 10.68 -13.76 -1.35
C ALA A 102 11.05 -12.78 -2.47
N GLY A 103 11.94 -13.18 -3.39
CA GLY A 103 12.32 -12.35 -4.55
C GLY A 103 11.16 -12.08 -5.52
N SER A 104 10.47 -13.14 -5.96
CA SER A 104 9.30 -13.05 -6.85
C SER A 104 8.16 -12.26 -6.20
N ASP A 105 7.85 -12.56 -4.94
CA ASP A 105 6.77 -11.88 -4.21
C ASP A 105 7.08 -10.40 -3.96
N SER A 106 8.34 -10.05 -3.67
CA SER A 106 8.77 -8.65 -3.49
C SER A 106 8.65 -7.87 -4.79
N LEU A 107 9.07 -8.45 -5.91
CA LEU A 107 8.97 -7.82 -7.23
C LEU A 107 7.50 -7.58 -7.60
N LEU A 108 6.64 -8.59 -7.44
CA LEU A 108 5.22 -8.47 -7.75
C LEU A 108 4.52 -7.45 -6.84
N THR A 109 4.90 -7.40 -5.55
CA THR A 109 4.41 -6.38 -4.60
C THR A 109 4.75 -4.96 -5.06
N GLY A 110 5.99 -4.74 -5.52
CA GLY A 110 6.42 -3.46 -6.07
C GLY A 110 5.67 -3.07 -7.35
N MET A 111 5.51 -4.02 -8.28
CA MET A 111 4.73 -3.82 -9.51
C MET A 111 3.28 -3.46 -9.20
N ALA A 112 2.65 -4.18 -8.27
CA ALA A 112 1.29 -3.89 -7.81
C ALA A 112 1.18 -2.47 -7.25
N PHE A 113 2.10 -2.06 -6.38
CA PHE A 113 2.13 -0.70 -5.83
C PHE A 113 2.22 0.37 -6.93
N PHE A 114 3.13 0.24 -7.87
CA PHE A 114 3.29 1.23 -8.94
C PHE A 114 2.10 1.26 -9.90
N LYS A 115 1.53 0.10 -10.22
CA LYS A 115 0.32 0.00 -11.04
C LYS A 115 -0.88 0.64 -10.34
N MET A 116 -1.08 0.37 -9.05
CA MET A 116 -2.11 1.02 -8.23
C MET A 116 -1.93 2.54 -8.20
N ARG A 117 -0.69 3.02 -8.09
CA ARG A 117 -0.36 4.45 -8.13
C ARG A 117 -0.70 5.06 -9.49
N GLU A 118 -0.39 4.38 -10.59
CA GLU A 118 -0.73 4.81 -11.94
C GLU A 118 -2.24 4.89 -12.16
N VAL A 119 -2.98 3.85 -11.78
CA VAL A 119 -4.45 3.81 -11.86
C VAL A 119 -5.05 4.94 -11.00
N GLY A 120 -4.58 5.10 -9.77
CA GLY A 120 -4.97 6.18 -8.88
C GLY A 120 -4.72 7.56 -9.48
N ALA A 121 -3.53 7.79 -10.05
CA ALA A 121 -3.18 9.05 -10.72
C ALA A 121 -4.07 9.34 -11.94
N ARG A 122 -4.42 8.32 -12.74
CA ARG A 122 -5.31 8.47 -13.90
C ARG A 122 -6.73 8.88 -13.51
N VAL A 123 -7.23 8.45 -12.36
CA VAL A 123 -8.54 8.91 -11.84
C VAL A 123 -8.56 10.43 -11.63
N PHE A 124 -7.43 11.04 -11.26
CA PHE A 124 -7.31 12.50 -11.09
C PHE A 124 -7.12 13.26 -12.40
N VAL A 125 -6.64 12.61 -13.48
CA VAL A 125 -6.42 13.24 -14.80
C VAL A 125 -7.63 13.10 -15.73
N LEU A 126 -8.50 12.12 -15.49
CA LEU A 126 -9.71 11.88 -16.29
C LEU A 126 -10.93 12.70 -15.87
N SER A 127 -10.76 13.70 -14.99
CA SER A 127 -11.79 14.69 -14.70
C SER A 127 -11.56 15.89 -15.62
N PRO A 128 -12.45 16.18 -16.60
CA PRO A 128 -12.37 17.39 -17.42
C PRO A 128 -12.57 18.67 -16.59
#